data_AF-A0AAV0THN6-F1
#
_entry.id   AF-A0AAV0THN6-F1
#
_cell.length_a   1.000
_cell.length_b   1.000
_cell.length_c   1.000
_cell.angle_alpha   90.00
_cell.angle_beta   90.00
_cell.angle_gamma   90.00
#
_symmetry.space_group_name_H-M   'P 1'
#
loop_
_entity.id
_entity.type
_entity.pdbx_description
1 polymer ?
#
loop_
_entity_poly.entity_id
_entity_poly.type
_entity_poly.pdbx_seq_one_letter_code
_entity_poly.pdbx_strand_id
1 'polypeptide(L)'
;MSPWIAIPGPTSAIIVNNRTQVEIVDVSEPEETRNKDQQMVHMTLQVLTIALSACKESVEIADAAGILSLYKIYGTLSFGHSVCALYQVATSEE
;
A
#
# COMPACT_ATOMS: atom_id res chain seq x y z
N MET A 1 2.07 -9.61 -15.24
CA MET A 1 2.92 -9.68 -14.02
C MET A 1 2.05 -10.20 -12.89
N SER A 2 2.60 -11.01 -11.99
CA SER A 2 1.87 -11.45 -10.80
C SER A 2 1.67 -10.28 -9.83
N PRO A 3 0.53 -10.21 -9.12
CA PRO A 3 0.30 -9.17 -8.13
C PRO A 3 1.29 -9.31 -6.96
N TRP A 4 1.56 -8.21 -6.27
CA TRP A 4 2.23 -8.24 -4.97
C TRP A 4 1.18 -8.20 -3.87
N ILE A 5 1.38 -9.03 -2.85
CA ILE A 5 0.46 -9.11 -1.71
C ILE A 5 1.29 -8.92 -0.44
N ALA A 6 0.88 -7.96 0.39
CA ALA A 6 1.40 -7.80 1.74
C ALA A 6 0.27 -8.02 2.75
N ILE A 7 0.56 -8.71 3.85
CA ILE A 7 -0.42 -9.03 4.90
C ILE A 7 0.04 -8.33 6.19
N PRO A 8 -0.34 -7.04 6.40
CA PRO A 8 0.07 -6.30 7.59
C PRO A 8 -0.42 -6.90 8.90
N GLY A 9 -1.60 -7.51 8.89
CA GLY A 9 -2.24 -8.04 10.08
C GLY A 9 -3.21 -9.16 9.77
N PRO A 10 -3.82 -9.75 10.81
CA PRO A 10 -4.74 -10.89 10.65
C PRO A 10 -6.02 -10.53 9.90
N THR A 11 -6.33 -9.24 9.76
CA THR A 11 -7.59 -8.74 9.19
C THR A 11 -7.39 -7.76 8.04
N SER A 12 -6.17 -7.63 7.52
CA SER A 12 -5.91 -6.72 6.39
C SER A 12 -4.90 -7.30 5.41
N ALA A 13 -5.13 -7.01 4.13
CA ALA A 13 -4.17 -7.24 3.06
C ALA A 13 -4.03 -6.00 2.18
N ILE A 14 -2.85 -5.85 1.59
CA ILE A 14 -2.56 -4.85 0.57
C ILE A 14 -2.22 -5.61 -0.70
N ILE A 15 -2.99 -5.36 -1.75
CA ILE A 15 -2.84 -6.02 -3.05
C ILE A 15 -2.40 -4.96 -4.05
N VAL A 16 -1.24 -5.17 -4.66
CA VAL A 16 -0.73 -4.36 -5.76
C VAL A 16 -0.90 -5.18 -7.04
N ASN A 17 -1.88 -4.81 -7.85
CA ASN A 17 -2.28 -5.59 -9.03
C ASN A 17 -1.28 -5.42 -10.19
N ASN A 18 -1.66 -4.67 -11.23
CA ASN A 18 -0.84 -4.38 -12.41
C ASN A 18 0.30 -3.35 -12.13
N ARG A 19 0.75 -3.27 -10.87
CA ARG A 19 1.65 -2.24 -10.33
C ARG A 19 1.15 -0.80 -10.41
N THR A 20 -0.04 -0.52 -10.91
CA THR A 20 -0.59 0.86 -10.91
C THR A 20 -1.85 0.99 -10.05
N GLN A 21 -2.35 -0.12 -9.53
CA GLN A 21 -3.52 -0.19 -8.67
C GLN A 21 -3.12 -0.84 -7.34
N VAL A 22 -3.38 -0.14 -6.25
CA VAL A 22 -3.17 -0.63 -4.89
C VAL A 22 -4.51 -0.70 -4.18
N GLU A 23 -4.87 -1.89 -3.71
CA GLU A 23 -6.08 -2.16 -2.96
C GLU A 23 -5.71 -2.45 -1.52
N ILE A 24 -6.36 -1.75 -0.59
CA ILE A 24 -6.27 -2.02 0.83
C ILE A 24 -7.58 -2.68 1.23
N VAL A 25 -7.49 -3.96 1.60
CA VAL A 25 -8.65 -4.82 1.81
C VAL A 25 -8.73 -5.25 3.27
N ASP A 26 -9.93 -5.13 3.83
CA ASP A 26 -10.29 -5.78 5.09
C ASP A 26 -10.59 -7.25 4.79
N VAL A 27 -9.96 -8.16 5.53
CA VAL A 27 -10.16 -9.62 5.42
C VAL A 27 -10.65 -10.25 6.72
N SER A 28 -11.07 -9.44 7.70
CA SER A 28 -11.68 -9.93 8.95
C SER A 28 -12.91 -10.80 8.70
N GLU A 29 -13.72 -10.43 7.72
CA GLU A 29 -14.99 -11.08 7.41
C GLU A 29 -15.12 -11.28 5.89
N PRO A 30 -14.52 -12.34 5.31
CA PRO A 30 -14.44 -12.53 3.86
C PRO A 30 -15.79 -12.52 3.14
N GLU A 31 -16.87 -12.95 3.82
CA GLU A 31 -18.23 -12.96 3.27
C GLU A 31 -18.89 -11.57 3.27
N GLU A 32 -18.61 -10.71 4.26
CA GLU A 32 -19.17 -9.35 4.34
C GLU A 32 -18.32 -8.32 3.57
N THR A 33 -17.01 -8.54 3.54
CA THR A 33 -16.02 -7.64 2.91
C THR A 33 -16.13 -7.62 1.38
N ARG A 34 -16.78 -8.61 0.76
CA ARG A 34 -17.09 -8.60 -0.68
C ARG A 34 -18.01 -7.44 -1.08
N ASN A 35 -18.77 -6.88 -0.12
CA ASN A 35 -19.70 -5.76 -0.34
C ASN A 35 -19.28 -4.46 0.38
N LYS A 36 -18.14 -4.44 1.09
CA LYS A 36 -17.60 -3.21 1.69
C LYS A 36 -16.77 -2.45 0.66
N ASP A 37 -16.88 -1.13 0.66
CA ASP A 37 -16.03 -0.25 -0.15
C ASP A 37 -14.56 -0.45 0.27
N GLN A 38 -13.82 -1.23 -0.53
CA GLN A 38 -12.39 -1.38 -0.36
C GLN A 38 -11.69 -0.11 -0.84
N GLN A 39 -10.65 0.29 -0.11
CA GLN A 39 -9.90 1.47 -0.50
C GLN A 39 -9.00 1.13 -1.69
N MET A 40 -9.29 1.77 -2.82
CA MET A 40 -8.52 1.61 -4.05
C MET A 40 -7.75 2.90 -4.37
N VAL A 41 -6.45 2.78 -4.55
CA VAL A 41 -5.55 3.85 -4.94
C VAL A 41 -5.06 3.60 -6.35
N HIS A 42 -5.35 4.55 -7.23
CA HIS A 42 -4.81 4.57 -8.59
C HIS A 42 -3.54 5.42 -8.62
N MET A 43 -2.43 4.79 -8.99
CA MET A 43 -1.15 5.45 -9.17
C MET A 43 -0.99 5.83 -10.64
N THR A 44 -0.47 7.04 -10.89
CA THR A 44 -0.20 7.53 -12.25
C THR A 44 0.89 6.71 -12.94
N LEU A 45 1.88 6.23 -12.17
CA LEU A 45 2.97 5.39 -12.63
C LEU A 45 3.09 4.12 -11.78
N GLN A 46 3.97 3.21 -12.20
CA GLN A 46 4.17 1.94 -11.52
C GLN A 46 4.71 2.12 -10.10
N VAL A 47 4.07 1.43 -9.16
CA VAL A 47 4.56 1.20 -7.80
C VAL A 47 5.88 0.43 -7.87
N LEU A 48 6.88 0.99 -7.21
CA LEU A 48 8.21 0.39 -7.09
C LEU A 48 8.38 -0.34 -5.76
N THR A 49 7.83 0.24 -4.69
CA THR A 49 7.91 -0.35 -3.35
C THR A 49 6.70 0.02 -2.51
N ILE A 50 6.42 -0.85 -1.54
CA ILE A 50 5.45 -0.62 -0.48
C ILE A 50 6.13 -0.89 0.86
N ALA A 51 5.85 -0.06 1.86
CA ALA A 51 6.29 -0.28 3.23
C ALA A 51 5.10 -0.09 4.18
N LEU A 52 5.07 -0.90 5.22
CA LEU A 52 4.06 -0.84 6.27
C LEU A 52 4.66 -0.16 7.49
N SER A 53 3.90 0.74 8.12
CA SER A 53 4.33 1.30 9.39
C SER A 53 4.37 0.20 10.46
N ALA A 54 5.28 0.36 11.43
CA ALA A 54 5.42 -0.60 12.53
C ALA A 54 4.12 -0.77 13.34
N CYS A 55 3.29 0.28 13.43
CA CYS A 55 1.99 0.22 14.08
C CYS A 55 0.89 -0.40 13.21
N LYS A 56 1.16 -0.71 11.93
CA LYS A 56 0.22 -1.32 10.98
C LYS A 56 -1.03 -0.48 10.74
N GLU A 57 -0.93 0.82 10.92
CA GLU A 57 -2.05 1.76 10.69
C GLU A 57 -1.93 2.49 9.36
N SER A 58 -0.75 2.44 8.73
CA SER A 58 -0.46 3.16 7.50
C SER A 58 0.42 2.37 6.55
N VAL A 59 0.31 2.71 5.27
CA VAL A 59 1.13 2.18 4.17
C VAL A 59 1.77 3.34 3.41
N GLU A 60 3.06 3.19 3.17
CA GLU A 60 3.86 4.05 2.31
C GLU A 60 3.99 3.40 0.94
N ILE A 61 3.70 4.16 -0.11
CA ILE A 61 3.73 3.72 -1.49
C ILE A 61 4.65 4.65 -2.26
N ALA A 62 5.64 4.08 -2.93
CA ALA A 62 6.56 4.84 -3.77
C ALA A 62 6.42 4.41 -5.24
N ASP A 63 6.29 5.39 -6.14
CA ASP A 63 6.10 5.14 -7.57
C ASP A 63 7.32 5.53 -8.43
N ALA A 64 7.24 5.20 -9.72
CA ALA A 64 8.30 5.48 -10.69
C ALA A 64 8.45 6.97 -11.04
N ALA A 65 7.59 7.86 -10.54
CA ALA A 65 7.77 9.32 -10.64
C ALA A 65 8.64 9.87 -9.49
N GLY A 66 8.97 9.06 -8.48
CA GLY A 66 9.61 9.57 -7.27
C GLY A 66 8.61 10.09 -6.24
N ILE A 67 7.31 9.80 -6.39
CA ILE A 67 6.31 10.25 -5.44
C ILE A 67 6.23 9.23 -4.30
N LEU A 68 6.32 9.73 -3.06
CA LEU A 68 6.07 8.96 -1.85
C LEU A 68 4.72 9.40 -1.26
N SER A 69 3.79 8.47 -1.17
CA SER A 69 2.43 8.68 -0.66
C SER A 69 2.18 7.83 0.58
N LEU A 70 1.61 8.44 1.62
CA LEU A 70 1.25 7.79 2.88
C LEU A 70 -0.27 7.71 3.02
N TYR A 71 -0.78 6.49 3.07
CA TYR A 71 -2.20 6.18 3.25
C TYR A 71 -2.45 5.54 4.61
N LYS A 72 -3.60 5.82 5.21
CA LYS A 72 -4.09 5.10 6.38
C LYS A 72 -4.81 3.83 5.90
N ILE A 73 -4.61 2.68 6.56
CA ILE A 73 -5.14 1.38 6.12
C ILE A 73 -6.69 1.31 6.14
N TYR A 74 -7.34 2.25 6.83
CA TYR A 74 -8.81 2.41 6.84
C TYR A 74 -9.21 3.89 6.72
N GLY A 75 -8.56 4.65 5.85
CA GLY A 75 -8.82 6.08 5.75
C GLY A 75 -8.24 6.75 4.51
N THR A 76 -8.57 8.02 4.32
CA THR A 76 -8.08 8.79 3.17
C THR A 76 -6.56 8.99 3.20
N LEU A 77 -6.00 9.38 2.05
CA LEU A 77 -4.61 9.82 1.93
C LEU A 77 -4.31 10.80 3.08
N SER A 78 -3.34 10.45 3.92
CA SER A 78 -2.98 11.29 5.05
C SER A 78 -1.93 12.32 4.63
N PHE A 79 -1.03 11.95 3.73
CA PHE A 79 0.06 12.81 3.28
C PHE A 79 0.64 12.33 1.94
N GLY A 80 0.98 13.24 1.03
CA GLY A 80 1.68 12.92 -0.22
C GLY A 80 2.80 13.92 -0.48
N HIS A 81 4.00 13.43 -0.79
CA HIS A 81 5.17 14.28 -1.02
C HIS A 81 5.96 13.78 -2.23
N SER A 82 6.35 14.71 -3.10
CA SER A 82 7.28 14.41 -4.20
C SER A 82 8.70 14.41 -3.67
N VAL A 83 9.46 13.36 -3.93
CA VAL A 83 10.85 13.24 -3.51
C VAL A 83 11.71 13.06 -4.76
N CYS A 84 12.68 13.96 -4.99
CA CYS A 84 13.51 13.93 -6.19
C CYS A 84 14.41 12.69 -6.31
N ALA A 85 14.53 11.87 -5.26
CA ALA A 85 15.22 10.61 -5.29
C ALA A 85 14.66 9.64 -4.23
N LEU A 86 14.11 8.51 -4.69
CA LEU A 86 13.77 7.38 -3.83
C LEU A 86 14.97 6.42 -3.80
N TYR A 87 15.53 6.21 -2.62
CA TYR A 87 16.52 5.16 -2.38
C TYR A 87 15.88 4.08 -1.50
N GLN A 88 15.77 2.86 -2.01
CA GLN A 88 15.34 1.73 -1.20
C GLN A 88 16.54 1.27 -0.35
N VAL A 89 16.51 1.55 0.94
CA VAL A 89 17.50 1.03 1.89
C VAL A 89 16.92 -0.23 2.51
N ALA A 90 17.48 -1.38 2.17
CA ALA A 90 17.16 -2.63 2.87
C ALA A 90 17.83 -2.62 4.25
N THR A 91 17.04 -2.56 5.32
CA THR A 91 17.55 -2.78 6.67
C THR A 91 17.61 -4.29 6.90
N SER A 92 18.81 -4.84 7.07
CA SER A 92 18.96 -6.17 7.64
C SER A 92 18.59 -6.10 9.13
N GLU A 93 17.57 -6.84 9.55
CA GLU A 93 17.39 -7.13 10.98
C GLU A 93 18.46 -8.15 11.37
N GLU A 94 19.31 -7.79 12.34
CA GLU A 94 20.19 -8.72 13.08
C GLU A 94 19.45 -9.36 14.25
#